data_AF-A0A924Y023-F1
#
_entry.id   AF-A0A924Y023-F1
#
_cell.length_a   1.000
_cell.length_b   1.000
_cell.length_c   1.000
_cell.angle_alpha   90.00
_cell.angle_beta   90.00
_cell.angle_gamma   90.00
#
_symmetry.space_group_name_H-M   'P 1'
#
loop_
_entity.id
_entity.type
_entity.pdbx_description
1 polymer ?
#
loop_
_entity_poly.entity_id
_entity_poly.type
_entity_poly.pdbx_seq_one_letter_code
_entity_poly.pdbx_strand_id
1 'polypeptide(L)'
;MPTAVVGPGQARAKRTIGAMLIDAGRLKLDDAERVMRLQREENLRFGDAALRLGVLTQADIDFALSQQFDFPYLLAGQSAVSEKVIAAYAPLAPQVEALRSLRSQLMLRWLDAEPEYKALAILSSARAEGRSFIAANLAVVFAQLGERTLLIDADLRHPCQHQLFGLDNAVGLSAILSGRAGPEAVQRIPNLPSLSVLPAGAQPPNPQELLARQAFPELLKQLAAQLDVILLDTPAASESADAQTVAVRAGAALIVARKNSARTWRVQGVSDSVAQGRATIVGAVLNSY
;
A
#
# COMPACT_ATOMS: atom_id res chain seq x y z
N MET A 1 30.59 -11.17 41.69
CA MET A 1 30.31 -11.90 40.45
C MET A 1 28.81 -12.03 40.29
N PRO A 2 28.12 -11.14 39.56
CA PRO A 2 26.72 -11.34 39.25
C PRO A 2 26.56 -11.89 37.83
N THR A 3 25.83 -13.00 37.78
CA THR A 3 25.39 -13.79 36.64
C THR A 3 24.53 -12.94 35.70
N ALA A 4 24.95 -12.82 34.44
CA ALA A 4 24.17 -12.17 33.39
C ALA A 4 22.99 -13.07 32.98
N VAL A 5 21.77 -12.58 33.20
CA VAL A 5 20.55 -13.14 32.63
C VAL A 5 20.54 -12.74 31.14
N VAL A 6 20.81 -13.71 30.27
CA VAL A 6 20.72 -13.55 28.82
C VAL A 6 19.24 -13.59 28.43
N GLY A 7 18.69 -12.47 27.97
CA GLY A 7 17.33 -12.40 27.44
C GLY A 7 17.17 -13.12 26.09
N PRO A 8 15.95 -13.46 25.65
CA PRO A 8 15.70 -14.31 24.47
C PRO A 8 16.07 -13.69 23.10
N GLY A 9 16.75 -12.54 23.09
CA GLY A 9 16.93 -11.69 21.91
C GLY A 9 18.27 -11.78 21.17
N GLN A 10 19.16 -12.72 21.49
CA GLN A 10 20.55 -12.69 20.98
C GLN A 10 21.04 -13.92 20.18
N ALA A 11 20.16 -14.77 19.64
CA ALA A 11 20.61 -15.99 18.92
C ALA A 11 19.93 -16.28 17.57
N ARG A 12 19.59 -15.28 16.76
CA ARG A 12 19.34 -15.48 15.32
C ARG A 12 20.51 -14.92 14.52
N ALA A 13 21.61 -15.69 14.46
CA ALA A 13 22.69 -15.43 13.52
C ALA A 13 22.09 -15.22 12.12
N LYS A 14 22.55 -14.21 11.36
CA LYS A 14 22.17 -13.94 9.96
C LYS A 14 22.23 -15.25 9.16
N ARG A 15 21.11 -15.96 9.04
CA ARG A 15 21.02 -17.19 8.25
C ARG A 15 21.34 -16.81 6.80
N THR A 16 22.10 -17.66 6.12
CA THR A 16 22.48 -17.41 4.73
C THR A 16 21.28 -17.68 3.81
N ILE A 17 21.21 -16.97 2.68
CA ILE A 17 20.16 -17.14 1.65
C ILE A 17 19.99 -18.62 1.28
N GLY A 18 21.10 -19.34 1.07
CA GLY A 18 21.06 -20.77 0.73
C GLY A 18 20.41 -21.63 1.81
N ALA A 19 20.71 -21.39 3.10
CA ALA A 19 20.10 -22.14 4.19
C ALA A 19 18.59 -21.88 4.29
N MET A 20 18.15 -20.64 4.11
CA MET A 20 16.72 -20.30 4.12
C MET A 20 15.94 -20.98 2.98
N LEU A 21 16.56 -21.07 1.80
CA LEU A 21 15.95 -21.71 0.63
C LEU A 21 15.86 -23.22 0.77
N ILE A 22 16.84 -23.84 1.41
CA ILE A 22 16.81 -25.28 1.75
C ILE A 22 15.73 -25.55 2.79
N ASP A 23 15.69 -24.77 3.88
CA ASP A 23 14.67 -24.91 4.94
C ASP A 23 13.24 -24.76 4.38
N ALA A 24 13.05 -23.88 3.40
CA ALA A 24 11.77 -23.66 2.73
C ALA A 24 11.45 -24.70 1.63
N GLY A 25 12.32 -25.68 1.39
CA GLY A 25 12.15 -26.71 0.35
C GLY A 25 12.25 -26.19 -1.08
N ARG A 26 12.76 -24.96 -1.28
CA ARG A 26 12.89 -24.31 -2.60
C ARG A 26 14.23 -24.60 -3.28
N LEU A 27 15.24 -25.04 -2.52
CA LEU A 27 16.54 -25.43 -3.04
C LEU A 27 16.95 -26.79 -2.46
N LYS A 28 17.35 -27.73 -3.32
CA LYS A 28 17.92 -29.01 -2.88
C LYS A 28 19.36 -28.82 -2.42
N LEU A 29 19.81 -29.65 -1.48
CA LEU A 29 21.20 -29.64 -0.99
C LEU A 29 22.22 -29.78 -2.12
N ASP A 30 22.03 -30.75 -3.02
CA ASP A 30 22.91 -30.99 -4.16
C ASP A 30 23.01 -29.78 -5.10
N ASP A 31 21.88 -29.09 -5.33
CA ASP A 31 21.85 -27.88 -6.15
C ASP A 31 22.50 -26.69 -5.43
N ALA A 32 22.38 -26.59 -4.10
CA ALA A 32 23.06 -25.56 -3.32
C ALA A 32 24.60 -25.69 -3.40
N GLU A 33 25.13 -26.92 -3.38
CA GLU A 33 26.56 -27.15 -3.55
C GLU A 33 27.06 -26.73 -4.94
N ARG A 34 26.26 -26.99 -5.99
CA ARG A 34 26.55 -26.53 -7.36
C ARG A 34 26.58 -25.01 -7.44
N VAL A 35 25.62 -24.34 -6.80
CA VAL A 35 25.59 -22.86 -6.71
C VAL A 35 26.83 -22.33 -6.00
N MET A 36 27.21 -22.88 -4.85
CA MET A 36 28.40 -22.43 -4.10
C MET A 36 29.72 -22.66 -4.84
N ARG A 37 29.77 -23.66 -5.72
CA ARG A 37 30.93 -23.91 -6.58
C ARG A 37 31.05 -22.84 -7.66
N LEU A 38 29.98 -22.59 -8.41
CA LEU A 38 29.94 -21.55 -9.43
C LEU A 38 30.17 -20.16 -8.83
N GLN A 39 29.64 -19.92 -7.63
CA GLN A 39 29.86 -18.70 -6.87
C GLN A 39 31.35 -18.42 -6.64
N ARG A 40 32.12 -19.45 -6.28
CA ARG A 40 33.57 -19.35 -6.04
C ARG A 40 34.38 -19.27 -7.34
N GLU A 41 33.99 -20.03 -8.35
CA GLU A 41 34.67 -20.08 -9.65
C GLU A 41 34.54 -18.75 -10.42
N GLU A 42 33.35 -18.14 -10.40
CA GLU A 42 33.07 -16.93 -11.16
C GLU A 42 32.95 -15.66 -10.30
N ASN A 43 33.22 -15.76 -9.00
CA ASN A 43 33.11 -14.64 -8.05
C ASN A 43 31.73 -13.93 -8.09
N LEU A 44 30.65 -14.72 -8.21
CA LEU A 44 29.28 -14.24 -8.27
C LEU A 44 28.65 -14.12 -6.87
N ARG A 45 27.53 -13.41 -6.76
CA ARG A 45 26.65 -13.54 -5.57
C ARG A 45 25.86 -14.85 -5.68
N PHE A 46 25.50 -15.44 -4.53
CA PHE A 46 24.78 -16.73 -4.49
C PHE A 46 23.52 -16.74 -5.38
N GLY A 47 22.70 -15.69 -5.32
CA GLY A 47 21.50 -15.60 -6.14
C GLY A 47 21.77 -15.53 -7.64
N ASP A 48 22.78 -14.76 -8.05
CA ASP A 48 23.18 -14.64 -9.46
C ASP A 48 23.68 -15.98 -10.02
N ALA A 49 24.47 -16.73 -9.23
CA ALA A 49 24.92 -18.07 -9.57
C ALA A 49 23.76 -19.08 -9.67
N ALA A 50 22.76 -18.98 -8.78
CA ALA A 50 21.60 -19.88 -8.79
C ALA A 50 20.63 -19.63 -9.96
N LEU A 51 20.38 -18.37 -10.29
CA LEU A 51 19.61 -17.99 -11.48
C LEU A 51 20.28 -18.51 -12.75
N ARG A 52 21.61 -18.37 -12.85
CA ARG A 52 22.39 -18.81 -14.01
C ARG A 52 22.40 -20.33 -14.18
N LEU A 53 22.38 -21.08 -13.08
CA LEU A 53 22.25 -22.54 -13.11
C LEU A 53 20.80 -23.00 -13.38
N GLY A 54 19.82 -22.09 -13.38
CA GLY A 54 18.41 -22.40 -13.57
C GLY A 54 17.79 -23.20 -12.41
N VAL A 55 18.48 -23.27 -11.27
CA VAL A 55 18.01 -24.02 -10.08
C VAL A 55 17.08 -23.19 -9.21
N LEU A 56 17.08 -21.87 -9.38
CA LEU A 56 16.19 -20.94 -8.70
C LEU A 56 15.65 -19.91 -9.70
N THR A 57 14.47 -19.39 -9.40
CA THR A 57 13.87 -18.25 -10.10
C THR A 57 14.12 -16.95 -9.34
N GLN A 58 13.88 -15.79 -9.97
CA GLN A 58 13.98 -14.50 -9.29
C GLN A 58 13.05 -14.44 -8.07
N ALA A 59 11.87 -15.05 -8.16
CA ALA A 59 10.91 -15.12 -7.06
C ALA A 59 11.45 -15.91 -5.84
N ASP A 60 12.28 -16.93 -6.07
CA ASP A 60 12.91 -17.67 -4.97
C ASP A 60 13.98 -16.83 -4.27
N ILE A 61 14.78 -16.09 -5.03
CA ILE A 61 15.79 -15.17 -4.47
C ILE A 61 15.10 -14.08 -3.65
N ASP A 62 14.04 -13.48 -4.17
CA ASP A 62 13.26 -12.46 -3.49
C ASP A 62 12.65 -13.02 -2.19
N PHE A 63 12.18 -14.28 -2.22
CA PHE A 63 11.69 -14.97 -1.04
C PHE A 63 12.77 -15.14 0.03
N ALA A 64 13.97 -15.55 -0.33
CA ALA A 64 15.04 -15.71 0.64
C ALA A 64 15.47 -14.37 1.26
N LEU A 65 15.56 -13.32 0.43
CA LEU A 65 15.93 -11.98 0.88
C LEU A 65 14.91 -11.42 1.87
N SER A 66 13.63 -11.60 1.61
CA SER A 66 12.59 -11.13 2.53
C SER A 66 12.63 -11.79 3.92
N GLN A 67 12.91 -13.09 4.00
CA GLN A 67 13.05 -13.83 5.26
C GLN A 67 14.29 -13.37 6.02
N GLN A 68 15.32 -12.97 5.27
CA GLN A 68 16.55 -12.42 5.82
C GLN A 68 16.39 -11.02 6.39
N PHE A 69 15.51 -10.19 5.81
CA PHE A 69 15.33 -8.79 6.20
C PHE A 69 14.01 -8.51 6.95
N ASP A 70 13.22 -9.54 7.29
CA ASP A 70 11.97 -9.45 8.05
C ASP A 70 10.94 -8.47 7.44
N PHE A 71 10.89 -8.42 6.10
CA PHE A 71 9.94 -7.58 5.37
C PHE A 71 8.64 -8.34 5.10
N PRO A 72 7.45 -7.80 5.45
CA PRO A 72 6.18 -8.45 5.17
C PRO A 72 5.79 -8.26 3.69
N TYR A 73 5.76 -9.37 2.94
CA TYR A 73 5.29 -9.46 1.56
C TYR A 73 4.54 -10.79 1.40
N LEU A 74 3.77 -10.90 0.33
CA LEU A 74 2.91 -11.99 -0.03
C LEU A 74 3.57 -12.85 -1.10
N LEU A 75 3.28 -14.15 -1.06
CA LEU A 75 3.65 -15.07 -2.13
C LEU A 75 2.52 -15.15 -3.15
N ALA A 76 2.86 -15.01 -4.43
CA ALA A 76 1.90 -15.11 -5.53
C ALA A 76 1.13 -16.45 -5.45
N GLY A 77 -0.20 -16.39 -5.59
CA GLY A 77 -1.10 -17.54 -5.48
C GLY A 77 -1.42 -18.03 -4.07
N GLN A 78 -0.87 -17.41 -3.01
CA GLN A 78 -1.14 -17.77 -1.61
C GLN A 78 -1.95 -16.70 -0.84
N SER A 79 -2.43 -15.67 -1.54
CA SER A 79 -3.23 -14.59 -0.95
C SER A 79 -4.39 -14.21 -1.87
N ALA A 80 -5.47 -13.71 -1.26
CA ALA A 80 -6.61 -13.15 -1.98
C ALA A 80 -6.31 -11.77 -2.58
N VAL A 81 -5.19 -11.14 -2.19
CA VAL A 81 -4.74 -9.85 -2.73
C VAL A 81 -4.35 -10.00 -4.20
N SER A 82 -4.81 -9.11 -5.07
CA SER A 82 -4.48 -9.11 -6.49
C SER A 82 -3.00 -8.83 -6.74
N GLU A 83 -2.40 -9.50 -7.73
CA GLU A 83 -1.03 -9.23 -8.19
C GLU A 83 -0.83 -7.80 -8.71
N LYS A 84 -1.92 -7.07 -9.00
CA LYS A 84 -1.87 -5.62 -9.27
C LYS A 84 -1.35 -4.81 -8.08
N VAL A 85 -1.44 -5.35 -6.86
CA VAL A 85 -0.81 -4.77 -5.67
C VAL A 85 0.66 -5.21 -5.63
N ILE A 86 1.43 -4.76 -6.61
CA ILE A 86 2.83 -5.16 -6.84
C ILE A 86 3.73 -5.02 -5.61
N ALA A 87 3.51 -4.01 -4.77
CA ALA A 87 4.27 -3.78 -3.55
C ALA A 87 4.11 -4.92 -2.52
N ALA A 88 2.99 -5.64 -2.61
CA ALA A 88 2.75 -6.79 -1.76
C ALA A 88 3.53 -8.02 -2.23
N TYR A 89 3.92 -8.14 -3.49
CA TYR A 89 4.51 -9.38 -4.04
C TYR A 89 5.96 -9.25 -4.47
N ALA A 90 6.34 -8.11 -5.03
CA ALA A 90 7.63 -7.89 -5.69
C ALA A 90 8.40 -6.75 -5.00
N PRO A 91 8.85 -6.93 -3.74
CA PRO A 91 9.42 -5.84 -2.94
C PRO A 91 10.65 -5.20 -3.59
N LEU A 92 11.39 -5.94 -4.41
CA LEU A 92 12.61 -5.49 -5.08
C LEU A 92 12.38 -4.91 -6.49
N ALA A 93 11.13 -4.91 -6.98
CA ALA A 93 10.83 -4.37 -8.29
C ALA A 93 11.11 -2.84 -8.35
N PRO A 94 11.67 -2.32 -9.46
CA PRO A 94 11.95 -0.89 -9.60
C PRO A 94 10.72 0.01 -9.36
N GLN A 95 9.53 -0.46 -9.72
CA GLN A 95 8.27 0.24 -9.47
C GLN A 95 7.97 0.37 -7.96
N VAL A 96 8.33 -0.64 -7.18
CA VAL A 96 8.15 -0.63 -5.72
C VAL A 96 9.20 0.28 -5.05
N GLU A 97 10.40 0.38 -5.61
CA GLU A 97 11.38 1.39 -5.18
C GLU A 97 10.86 2.82 -5.40
N ALA A 98 10.22 3.08 -6.53
CA ALA A 98 9.58 4.37 -6.80
C ALA A 98 8.43 4.66 -5.82
N LEU A 99 7.63 3.66 -5.46
CA LEU A 99 6.59 3.77 -4.43
C LEU A 99 7.18 4.04 -3.03
N ARG A 100 8.29 3.39 -2.67
CA ARG A 100 9.01 3.65 -1.40
C ARG A 100 9.61 5.05 -1.37
N SER A 101 10.13 5.53 -2.51
CA SER A 101 10.60 6.92 -2.67
C SER A 101 9.46 7.92 -2.51
N LEU A 102 8.29 7.66 -3.13
CA LEU A 102 7.08 8.47 -2.96
C LEU A 102 6.63 8.50 -1.50
N ARG A 103 6.54 7.34 -0.84
CA ARG A 103 6.20 7.23 0.59
C ARG A 103 7.11 8.11 1.44
N SER A 104 8.43 8.03 1.27
CA SER A 104 9.39 8.86 2.02
C SER A 104 9.18 10.36 1.79
N GLN A 105 8.89 10.78 0.56
CA GLN A 105 8.57 12.18 0.26
C GLN A 105 7.26 12.63 0.91
N LEU A 106 6.25 11.76 0.97
CA LEU A 106 4.99 12.04 1.64
C LEU A 106 5.18 12.15 3.15
N MET A 107 5.97 11.29 3.80
CA MET A 107 6.25 11.42 5.23
C MET A 107 6.81 12.81 5.57
N LEU A 108 7.81 13.27 4.80
CA LEU A 108 8.45 14.57 5.01
C LEU A 108 7.54 15.78 4.74
N ARG A 109 6.66 15.69 3.74
CA ARG A 109 5.86 16.83 3.26
C ARG A 109 4.46 16.91 3.86
N TRP A 110 3.94 15.79 4.34
CA TRP A 110 2.58 15.67 4.82
C TRP A 110 2.52 15.37 6.32
N LEU A 111 3.16 14.29 6.77
CA LEU A 111 3.08 13.88 8.18
C LEU A 111 3.90 14.80 9.10
N ASP A 112 5.10 15.22 8.66
CA ASP A 112 5.95 16.11 9.47
C ASP A 112 5.46 17.57 9.46
N ALA A 113 4.73 17.97 8.41
CA ALA A 113 4.27 19.35 8.24
C ALA A 113 3.07 19.67 9.14
N GLU A 114 2.09 18.77 9.21
CA GLU A 114 0.91 18.91 10.07
C GLU A 114 0.50 17.56 10.67
N PRO A 115 1.07 17.18 11.84
CA PRO A 115 0.89 15.86 12.45
C PRO A 115 -0.57 15.49 12.79
N GLU A 116 -1.45 16.49 12.84
CA GLU A 116 -2.89 16.32 13.09
C GLU A 116 -3.64 15.76 11.87
N TYR A 117 -3.15 15.98 10.65
CA TYR A 117 -3.77 15.51 9.42
C TYR A 117 -3.18 14.19 8.96
N LYS A 118 -3.70 13.09 9.51
CA LYS A 118 -3.30 11.73 9.11
C LYS A 118 -4.06 11.16 7.92
N ALA A 119 -4.99 11.92 7.32
CA ALA A 119 -5.74 11.52 6.13
C ALA A 119 -5.24 12.18 4.83
N LEU A 120 -4.98 11.37 3.79
CA LEU A 120 -4.57 11.82 2.46
C LEU A 120 -5.51 11.29 1.39
N ALA A 121 -6.17 12.19 0.67
CA ALA A 121 -6.98 11.84 -0.50
C ALA A 121 -6.11 11.63 -1.74
N ILE A 122 -6.26 10.49 -2.39
CA ILE A 122 -5.60 10.18 -3.66
C ILE A 122 -6.58 10.52 -4.77
N LEU A 123 -6.28 11.56 -5.56
CA LEU A 123 -7.17 12.10 -6.59
C LEU A 123 -6.68 11.74 -7.99
N SER A 124 -7.58 11.81 -8.97
CA SER A 124 -7.22 11.82 -10.38
C SER A 124 -8.17 12.70 -11.19
N SER A 125 -7.69 13.20 -12.32
CA SER A 125 -8.46 14.07 -13.21
C SER A 125 -9.48 13.30 -14.04
N ALA A 126 -9.22 12.04 -14.31
CA ALA A 126 -10.06 11.15 -15.09
C ALA A 126 -10.03 9.70 -14.58
N ARG A 127 -10.93 8.87 -15.12
CA ARG A 127 -10.90 7.42 -14.93
C ARG A 127 -9.65 6.79 -15.56
N ALA A 128 -9.28 5.62 -15.06
CA ALA A 128 -8.16 4.81 -15.57
C ALA A 128 -6.79 5.52 -15.53
N GLU A 129 -6.59 6.47 -14.61
CA GLU A 129 -5.27 7.10 -14.36
C GLU A 129 -4.41 6.34 -13.33
N GLY A 130 -4.92 5.22 -12.81
CA GLY A 130 -4.22 4.36 -11.86
C GLY A 130 -4.26 4.85 -10.40
N ARG A 131 -5.20 5.74 -10.06
CA ARG A 131 -5.43 6.25 -8.69
C ARG A 131 -5.57 5.14 -7.66
N SER A 132 -6.52 4.21 -7.85
CA SER A 132 -6.75 3.08 -6.95
C SER A 132 -5.56 2.14 -6.83
N PHE A 133 -4.82 1.97 -7.93
CA PHE A 133 -3.56 1.21 -7.94
C PHE A 133 -2.48 1.90 -7.10
N ILE A 134 -2.31 3.22 -7.23
CA ILE A 134 -1.37 3.99 -6.40
C ILE A 134 -1.81 3.94 -4.94
N ALA A 135 -3.10 4.13 -4.63
CA ALA A 135 -3.62 4.08 -3.27
C ALA A 135 -3.35 2.73 -2.59
N ALA A 136 -3.66 1.62 -3.27
CA ALA A 136 -3.42 0.27 -2.75
C ALA A 136 -1.95 -0.02 -2.49
N ASN A 137 -1.08 0.27 -3.48
CA ASN A 137 0.35 0.01 -3.33
C ASN A 137 1.02 0.94 -2.33
N LEU A 138 0.56 2.20 -2.24
CA LEU A 138 1.04 3.15 -1.25
C LEU A 138 0.69 2.67 0.17
N ALA A 139 -0.53 2.16 0.37
CA ALA A 139 -0.95 1.58 1.65
C ALA A 139 -0.04 0.42 2.09
N VAL A 140 0.32 -0.46 1.15
CA VAL A 140 1.25 -1.57 1.42
C VAL A 140 2.64 -1.07 1.82
N VAL A 141 3.23 -0.12 1.08
CA VAL A 141 4.58 0.36 1.43
C VAL A 141 4.62 1.15 2.74
N PHE A 142 3.52 1.81 3.15
CA PHE A 142 3.41 2.39 4.49
C PHE A 142 3.33 1.29 5.56
N ALA A 143 2.45 0.30 5.38
CA ALA A 143 2.34 -0.81 6.32
C ALA A 143 3.64 -1.62 6.46
N GLN A 144 4.40 -1.80 5.38
CA GLN A 144 5.72 -2.43 5.39
C GLN A 144 6.78 -1.65 6.18
N LEU A 145 6.57 -0.34 6.38
CA LEU A 145 7.41 0.46 7.27
C LEU A 145 7.03 0.29 8.75
N GLY A 146 5.92 -0.41 9.03
CA GLY A 146 5.38 -0.61 10.37
C GLY A 146 4.25 0.36 10.73
N GLU A 147 3.99 1.38 9.90
CA GLU A 147 2.94 2.38 10.14
C GLU A 147 1.56 1.72 10.17
N ARG A 148 0.76 1.99 11.21
CA ARG A 148 -0.63 1.50 11.29
C ARG A 148 -1.44 2.23 10.23
N THR A 149 -1.64 1.56 9.11
CA THR A 149 -2.15 2.12 7.87
C THR A 149 -3.58 1.63 7.60
N LEU A 150 -4.47 2.56 7.34
CA LEU A 150 -5.82 2.27 6.86
C LEU A 150 -6.01 2.83 5.45
N LEU A 151 -6.42 1.97 4.52
CA LEU A 151 -6.90 2.37 3.21
C LEU A 151 -8.43 2.37 3.21
N ILE A 152 -9.03 3.51 2.88
CA ILE A 152 -10.49 3.66 2.77
C ILE A 152 -10.85 3.83 1.29
N ASP A 153 -11.75 2.99 0.80
CA ASP A 153 -12.36 3.15 -0.52
C ASP A 153 -13.53 4.14 -0.42
N ALA A 154 -13.25 5.40 -0.72
CA ALA A 154 -14.22 6.48 -0.78
C ALA A 154 -14.80 6.69 -2.19
N ASP A 155 -14.48 5.82 -3.16
CA ASP A 155 -15.20 5.72 -4.43
C ASP A 155 -16.48 4.90 -4.25
N LEU A 156 -17.51 5.55 -3.71
CA LEU A 156 -18.81 4.91 -3.50
C LEU A 156 -19.58 4.61 -4.80
N ARG A 157 -19.04 4.98 -5.98
CA ARG A 157 -19.68 4.79 -7.29
C ARG A 157 -19.07 3.61 -8.04
N HIS A 158 -17.75 3.51 -8.06
CA HIS A 158 -16.99 2.48 -8.76
C HIS A 158 -15.90 1.88 -7.86
N PRO A 159 -16.25 1.35 -6.67
CA PRO A 159 -15.26 0.86 -5.71
C PRO A 159 -14.49 -0.33 -6.26
N CYS A 160 -13.20 -0.40 -5.96
CA CYS A 160 -12.36 -1.49 -6.44
C CYS A 160 -11.30 -1.98 -5.44
N GLN A 161 -11.16 -1.35 -4.27
CA GLN A 161 -10.18 -1.80 -3.28
C GLN A 161 -10.51 -3.19 -2.74
N HIS A 162 -11.79 -3.50 -2.55
CA HIS A 162 -12.21 -4.86 -2.16
C HIS A 162 -11.76 -5.93 -3.18
N GLN A 163 -11.72 -5.60 -4.47
CA GLN A 163 -11.24 -6.51 -5.52
C GLN A 163 -9.71 -6.63 -5.50
N LEU A 164 -9.01 -5.53 -5.23
CA LEU A 164 -7.55 -5.51 -5.12
C LEU A 164 -7.05 -6.28 -3.91
N PHE A 165 -7.81 -6.33 -2.81
CA PHE A 165 -7.43 -7.00 -1.58
C PHE A 165 -8.16 -8.34 -1.33
N GLY A 166 -9.11 -8.72 -2.18
CA GLY A 166 -9.87 -9.96 -2.04
C GLY A 166 -10.81 -9.97 -0.84
N LEU A 167 -11.52 -8.86 -0.62
CA LEU A 167 -12.36 -8.60 0.56
C LEU A 167 -13.84 -8.64 0.21
N ASP A 168 -14.67 -8.87 1.24
CA ASP A 168 -16.11 -8.64 1.14
C ASP A 168 -16.42 -7.14 1.06
N ASN A 169 -17.45 -6.76 0.29
CA ASN A 169 -17.88 -5.38 0.09
C ASN A 169 -19.38 -5.16 0.41
N ALA A 170 -20.00 -6.07 1.16
CA ALA A 170 -21.41 -5.91 1.54
C ALA A 170 -21.58 -4.76 2.55
N VAL A 171 -20.64 -4.63 3.49
CA VAL A 171 -20.61 -3.60 4.52
C VAL A 171 -19.29 -2.84 4.43
N GLY A 172 -19.35 -1.51 4.51
CA GLY A 172 -18.18 -0.66 4.34
C GLY A 172 -18.47 0.80 4.71
N LEU A 173 -17.70 1.72 4.13
CA LEU A 173 -17.79 3.16 4.39
C LEU A 173 -19.24 3.69 4.28
N SER A 174 -19.99 3.29 3.25
CA SER A 174 -21.36 3.75 3.05
C SER A 174 -22.30 3.36 4.20
N ALA A 175 -22.11 2.17 4.77
CA ALA A 175 -22.89 1.70 5.91
C ALA A 175 -22.53 2.44 7.19
N ILE A 176 -21.23 2.68 7.44
CA ILE A 176 -20.74 3.45 8.59
C ILE A 176 -21.29 4.88 8.54
N LEU A 177 -21.14 5.58 7.41
CA LEU A 177 -21.61 6.96 7.26
C LEU A 177 -23.13 7.09 7.35
N SER A 178 -23.86 6.00 7.13
CA SER A 178 -25.32 5.93 7.31
C SER A 178 -25.74 5.52 8.73
N GLY A 179 -24.80 5.25 9.63
CA GLY A 179 -25.08 4.76 11.00
C GLY A 179 -25.60 3.32 11.06
N ARG A 180 -25.36 2.52 10.01
CA ARG A 180 -25.84 1.12 9.89
C ARG A 180 -24.78 0.07 10.22
N ALA A 181 -23.53 0.49 10.38
CA ALA A 181 -22.39 -0.35 10.74
C ALA A 181 -21.37 0.47 11.54
N GLY A 182 -20.45 -0.22 12.20
CA GLY A 182 -19.37 0.36 12.99
C GLY A 182 -17.97 -0.07 12.51
N PRO A 183 -16.96 0.03 13.40
CA PRO A 183 -15.56 -0.30 13.10
C PRO A 183 -15.33 -1.74 12.62
N GLU A 184 -16.26 -2.65 12.87
CA GLU A 184 -16.20 -4.05 12.41
C GLU A 184 -16.17 -4.19 10.89
N ALA A 185 -16.58 -3.16 10.13
CA ALA A 185 -16.46 -3.16 8.68
C ALA A 185 -15.01 -2.97 8.18
N VAL A 186 -14.07 -2.60 9.06
CA VAL A 186 -12.64 -2.50 8.74
C VAL A 186 -12.03 -3.89 8.74
N GLN A 187 -11.47 -4.31 7.60
CA GLN A 187 -10.92 -5.64 7.40
C GLN A 187 -9.39 -5.60 7.44
N ARG A 188 -8.77 -6.47 8.25
CA ARG A 188 -7.30 -6.63 8.30
C ARG A 188 -6.82 -7.47 7.12
N ILE A 189 -5.64 -7.16 6.60
CA ILE A 189 -5.06 -7.92 5.50
C ILE A 189 -4.13 -9.02 6.05
N PRO A 190 -4.42 -10.30 5.79
CA PRO A 190 -3.53 -11.40 6.20
C PRO A 190 -2.11 -11.19 5.69
N ASN A 191 -1.13 -11.48 6.54
CA ASN A 191 0.31 -11.33 6.26
C ASN A 191 0.80 -9.88 6.00
N LEU A 192 -0.05 -8.88 6.17
CA LEU A 192 0.29 -7.46 6.19
C LEU A 192 -0.26 -6.84 7.50
N PRO A 193 0.40 -7.08 8.65
CA PRO A 193 -0.19 -6.87 9.98
C PRO A 193 -0.53 -5.41 10.30
N SER A 194 0.20 -4.46 9.72
CA SER A 194 -0.05 -3.02 9.89
C SER A 194 -1.00 -2.43 8.83
N LEU A 195 -1.59 -3.26 7.96
CA LEU A 195 -2.54 -2.82 6.94
C LEU A 195 -3.96 -3.26 7.25
N SER A 196 -4.87 -2.30 7.25
CA SER A 196 -6.31 -2.54 7.21
C SER A 196 -6.95 -1.82 6.03
N VAL A 197 -8.09 -2.33 5.57
CA VAL A 197 -8.86 -1.75 4.47
C VAL A 197 -10.31 -1.60 4.92
N LEU A 198 -10.86 -0.41 4.72
CA LEU A 198 -12.30 -0.15 4.80
C LEU A 198 -12.84 -0.10 3.36
N PRO A 199 -13.54 -1.14 2.88
CA PRO A 199 -14.14 -1.12 1.56
C PRO A 199 -15.30 -0.11 1.52
N ALA A 200 -15.77 0.24 0.32
CA ALA A 200 -16.82 1.24 0.15
C ALA A 200 -18.17 0.79 0.70
N GLY A 201 -18.44 -0.52 0.66
CA GLY A 201 -19.74 -1.11 0.95
C GLY A 201 -20.68 -1.05 -0.27
N ALA A 202 -21.95 -1.42 -0.05
CA ALA A 202 -22.99 -1.28 -1.06
C ALA A 202 -23.13 0.18 -1.52
N GLN A 203 -23.29 0.37 -2.84
CA GLN A 203 -23.46 1.70 -3.43
C GLN A 203 -24.73 2.38 -2.86
N PRO A 204 -24.60 3.55 -2.20
CA PRO A 204 -25.76 4.28 -1.72
C PRO A 204 -26.48 5.00 -2.87
N PRO A 205 -27.77 5.35 -2.71
CA PRO A 205 -28.49 6.13 -3.72
C PRO A 205 -27.98 7.58 -3.84
N ASN A 206 -27.31 8.08 -2.81
CA ASN A 206 -26.86 9.46 -2.67
C ASN A 206 -25.40 9.57 -2.15
N PRO A 207 -24.39 9.15 -2.96
CA PRO A 207 -22.98 9.11 -2.54
C PRO A 207 -22.43 10.45 -2.06
N GLN A 208 -22.71 11.52 -2.81
CA GLN A 208 -22.14 12.84 -2.57
C GLN A 208 -22.64 13.43 -1.25
N GLU A 209 -23.94 13.33 -1.00
CA GLU A 209 -24.58 13.80 0.23
C GLU A 209 -24.06 13.04 1.44
N LEU A 210 -23.80 11.74 1.28
CA LEU A 210 -23.27 10.91 2.35
C LEU A 210 -21.85 11.33 2.74
N LEU A 211 -20.98 11.56 1.75
CA LEU A 211 -19.60 12.04 1.95
C LEU A 211 -19.54 13.49 2.46
N ALA A 212 -20.56 14.30 2.16
CA ALA A 212 -20.62 15.70 2.60
C ALA A 212 -21.04 15.87 4.07
N ARG A 213 -21.63 14.85 4.71
CA ARG A 213 -22.10 14.92 6.12
C ARG A 213 -20.94 15.04 7.11
N GLN A 214 -21.25 15.53 8.31
CA GLN A 214 -20.29 15.64 9.42
C GLN A 214 -19.80 14.28 9.95
N ALA A 215 -20.59 13.21 9.75
CA ALA A 215 -20.19 11.86 10.12
C ALA A 215 -18.85 11.43 9.49
N PHE A 216 -18.51 11.93 8.28
CA PHE A 216 -17.28 11.56 7.62
C PHE A 216 -16.01 12.17 8.25
N PRO A 217 -15.89 13.50 8.44
CA PRO A 217 -14.76 14.06 9.17
C PRO A 217 -14.69 13.59 10.63
N GLU A 218 -15.83 13.32 11.28
CA GLU A 218 -15.86 12.72 12.63
C GLU A 218 -15.25 11.31 12.64
N LEU A 219 -15.60 10.47 11.66
CA LEU A 219 -14.99 9.16 11.47
C LEU A 219 -13.48 9.27 11.26
N LEU A 220 -13.03 10.15 10.36
CA LEU A 220 -11.60 10.35 10.09
C LEU A 220 -10.84 10.78 11.35
N LYS A 221 -11.43 11.69 12.14
CA LYS A 221 -10.86 12.15 13.42
C LYS A 221 -10.75 11.03 14.46
N GLN A 222 -11.78 10.19 14.57
CA GLN A 222 -11.76 9.04 15.48
C GLN A 222 -10.69 8.01 15.08
N LEU A 223 -10.57 7.75 13.79
CA LEU A 223 -9.60 6.81 13.22
C LEU A 223 -8.15 7.33 13.37
N ALA A 224 -7.93 8.63 13.20
CA ALA A 224 -6.61 9.27 13.35
C ALA A 224 -6.00 9.11 14.75
N ALA A 225 -6.81 8.86 15.78
CA ALA A 225 -6.32 8.58 17.13
C ALA A 225 -5.61 7.22 17.26
N GLN A 226 -5.92 6.26 16.39
CA GLN A 226 -5.46 4.87 16.49
C GLN A 226 -4.52 4.46 15.35
N LEU A 227 -4.44 5.28 14.31
CA LEU A 227 -3.70 5.02 13.09
C LEU A 227 -2.60 6.07 12.93
N ASP A 228 -1.61 5.72 12.14
CA ASP A 228 -0.51 6.60 11.78
C ASP A 228 -0.76 7.21 10.38
N VAL A 229 -1.37 6.44 9.49
CA VAL A 229 -1.65 6.83 8.10
C VAL A 229 -3.06 6.40 7.68
N ILE A 230 -3.84 7.30 7.09
CA ILE A 230 -5.13 7.04 6.47
C ILE A 230 -5.05 7.49 5.01
N LEU A 231 -5.21 6.56 4.08
CA LEU A 231 -5.26 6.84 2.65
C LEU A 231 -6.70 6.70 2.15
N LEU A 232 -7.16 7.66 1.36
CA LEU A 232 -8.52 7.68 0.80
C LEU A 232 -8.43 7.54 -0.71
N ASP A 233 -8.88 6.41 -1.26
CA ASP A 233 -9.12 6.30 -2.70
C ASP A 233 -10.44 6.99 -3.01
N THR A 234 -10.43 7.98 -3.91
CA THR A 234 -11.63 8.77 -4.24
C THR A 234 -12.24 8.31 -5.55
N PRO A 235 -13.38 8.84 -6.04
CA PRO A 235 -13.75 8.71 -7.45
C PRO A 235 -12.92 9.62 -8.37
N ALA A 236 -13.10 9.49 -9.69
CA ALA A 236 -12.43 10.38 -10.64
C ALA A 236 -13.10 11.77 -10.63
N ALA A 237 -12.31 12.84 -10.60
CA ALA A 237 -12.83 14.19 -10.52
C ALA A 237 -13.67 14.60 -11.76
N SER A 238 -13.50 13.91 -12.89
CA SER A 238 -14.34 14.09 -14.08
C SER A 238 -15.77 13.55 -13.94
N GLU A 239 -16.04 12.69 -12.95
CA GLU A 239 -17.34 12.02 -12.81
C GLU A 239 -18.28 12.74 -11.84
N SER A 240 -17.74 13.31 -10.77
CA SER A 240 -18.51 13.97 -9.72
C SER A 240 -17.62 14.85 -8.84
N ALA A 241 -18.24 15.70 -8.02
CA ALA A 241 -17.55 16.51 -7.01
C ALA A 241 -17.17 15.72 -5.73
N ASP A 242 -17.48 14.43 -5.68
CA ASP A 242 -17.19 13.53 -4.55
C ASP A 242 -15.69 13.53 -4.24
N ALA A 243 -14.83 13.54 -5.27
CA ALA A 243 -13.37 13.56 -5.11
C ALA A 243 -12.87 14.82 -4.38
N GLN A 244 -13.40 15.99 -4.75
CA GLN A 244 -13.11 17.26 -4.07
C GLN A 244 -13.66 17.24 -2.64
N THR A 245 -14.87 16.72 -2.45
CA THR A 245 -15.50 16.61 -1.12
C THR A 245 -14.62 15.78 -0.18
N VAL A 246 -14.16 14.61 -0.63
CA VAL A 246 -13.28 13.74 0.15
C VAL A 246 -11.95 14.44 0.45
N ALA A 247 -11.34 15.10 -0.52
CA ALA A 247 -10.09 15.84 -0.31
C ALA A 247 -10.21 16.96 0.74
N VAL A 248 -11.27 17.76 0.67
CA VAL A 248 -11.53 18.83 1.63
C VAL A 248 -11.77 18.28 3.03
N ARG A 249 -12.49 17.15 3.15
CA ARG A 249 -12.70 16.49 4.45
C ARG A 249 -11.44 15.85 5.00
N ALA A 250 -10.54 15.38 4.14
CA ALA A 250 -9.24 14.83 4.53
C ALA A 250 -8.25 15.91 4.97
N GLY A 251 -8.34 17.11 4.37
CA GLY A 251 -7.42 18.23 4.60
C GLY A 251 -6.17 18.19 3.72
N ALA A 252 -5.81 17.03 3.17
CA ALA A 252 -4.67 16.86 2.28
C ALA A 252 -5.00 15.99 1.05
N ALA A 253 -4.35 16.26 -0.08
CA ALA A 253 -4.52 15.50 -1.32
C ALA A 253 -3.21 15.27 -2.10
N LEU A 254 -3.15 14.13 -2.78
CA LEU A 254 -2.14 13.75 -3.76
C LEU A 254 -2.81 13.54 -5.12
N ILE A 255 -2.34 14.21 -6.16
CA ILE A 255 -2.94 14.07 -7.50
C ILE A 255 -2.17 13.03 -8.32
N VAL A 256 -2.87 12.02 -8.83
CA VAL A 256 -2.33 11.02 -9.76
C VAL A 256 -2.70 11.40 -11.19
N ALA A 257 -1.70 11.47 -12.07
CA ALA A 257 -1.86 11.77 -13.48
C ALA A 257 -1.22 10.67 -14.32
N ARG A 258 -1.93 10.18 -15.35
CA ARG A 258 -1.38 9.16 -16.25
C ARG A 258 -0.50 9.77 -17.34
N LYS A 259 0.73 9.27 -17.46
CA LYS A 259 1.69 9.64 -18.50
C LYS A 259 1.08 9.48 -19.88
N ASN A 260 1.29 10.46 -20.75
CA ASN A 260 0.81 10.51 -22.14
C ASN A 260 -0.73 10.42 -22.31
N SER A 261 -1.52 10.56 -21.24
CA SER A 261 -2.98 10.46 -21.29
C SER A 261 -3.68 11.57 -20.52
N ALA A 262 -3.17 11.90 -19.32
CA ALA A 262 -3.67 13.01 -18.51
C ALA A 262 -3.49 14.33 -19.25
N ARG A 263 -4.53 15.18 -19.23
CA ARG A 263 -4.46 16.53 -19.79
C ARG A 263 -4.11 17.52 -18.69
N THR A 264 -3.03 18.28 -18.88
CA THR A 264 -2.52 19.23 -17.89
C THR A 264 -3.59 20.21 -17.39
N TRP A 265 -4.44 20.73 -18.27
CA TRP A 265 -5.52 21.65 -17.86
C TRP A 265 -6.56 21.00 -16.95
N ARG A 266 -6.83 19.68 -17.08
CA ARG A 266 -7.73 18.96 -16.18
C ARG A 266 -7.09 18.72 -14.82
N VAL A 267 -5.82 18.33 -14.83
CA VAL A 267 -5.03 18.17 -13.60
C VAL A 267 -4.97 19.50 -12.85
N GLN A 268 -4.73 20.61 -13.55
CA GLN A 268 -4.75 21.96 -12.98
C GLN A 268 -6.13 22.31 -12.43
N GLY A 269 -7.22 22.03 -13.17
CA GLY A 269 -8.58 22.27 -12.68
C GLY A 269 -8.91 21.51 -11.40
N VAL A 270 -8.44 20.26 -11.25
CA VAL A 270 -8.56 19.51 -9.99
C VAL A 270 -7.77 20.18 -8.88
N SER A 271 -6.52 20.57 -9.17
CA SER A 271 -5.67 21.29 -8.22
C SER A 271 -6.32 22.57 -7.72
N ASP A 272 -6.82 23.42 -8.63
CA ASP A 272 -7.44 24.69 -8.28
C ASP A 272 -8.71 24.48 -7.45
N SER A 273 -9.52 23.48 -7.81
CA SER A 273 -10.76 23.13 -7.11
C SER A 273 -10.50 22.67 -5.66
N VAL A 274 -9.47 21.85 -5.44
CA VAL A 274 -9.08 21.39 -4.09
C VAL A 274 -8.50 22.55 -3.26
N ALA A 275 -7.66 23.39 -3.87
CA ALA A 275 -7.07 24.55 -3.20
C ALA A 275 -8.14 25.58 -2.79
N GLN A 276 -9.16 25.82 -3.62
CA GLN A 276 -10.31 26.66 -3.25
C GLN A 276 -11.09 26.10 -2.05
N GLY A 277 -11.14 24.77 -1.93
CA GLY A 277 -11.71 24.07 -0.78
C GLY A 277 -10.84 24.06 0.47
N ARG A 278 -9.68 24.73 0.46
CA ARG A 278 -8.70 24.80 1.56
C ARG A 278 -8.08 23.45 1.97
N ALA A 279 -8.05 22.48 1.05
CA ALA A 279 -7.24 21.28 1.23
C ALA A 279 -5.83 21.49 0.66
N THR A 280 -4.81 20.99 1.37
CA THR A 280 -3.41 21.09 0.97
C THR A 280 -3.08 20.07 -0.11
N ILE A 281 -2.52 20.51 -1.23
CA ILE A 281 -2.00 19.61 -2.25
C ILE A 281 -0.56 19.29 -1.90
N VAL A 282 -0.31 18.06 -1.45
CA VAL A 282 1.01 17.59 -1.02
C VAL A 282 1.94 17.40 -2.23
N GLY A 283 1.37 17.08 -3.39
CA GLY A 283 2.10 16.95 -4.64
C GLY A 283 1.30 16.24 -5.73
N ALA A 284 2.03 15.78 -6.75
CA ALA A 284 1.47 14.99 -7.84
C ALA A 284 2.38 13.82 -8.22
N VAL A 285 1.78 12.73 -8.72
CA VAL A 285 2.46 11.52 -9.19
C VAL A 285 2.15 11.29 -10.65
N LEU A 286 3.18 11.14 -11.47
CA LEU A 286 3.05 10.73 -12.86
C LEU A 286 3.13 9.20 -12.95
N ASN A 287 2.04 8.57 -13.36
CA ASN A 287 1.89 7.12 -13.40
C ASN A 287 1.86 6.60 -14.85
N SER A 288 2.50 5.47 -15.13
CA SER A 288 2.46 4.81 -16.45
C SER A 288 1.59 3.55 -16.42
N TYR A 289 0.47 3.62 -15.67
CA TYR A 289 -0.54 2.56 -15.56
C TYR A 289 -1.08 2.12 -16.92
#